data_AF-A0A923Q8L5-F1
#
_entry.id   AF-A0A923Q8L5-F1
#
_cell.length_a   1.000
_cell.length_b   1.000
_cell.length_c   1.000
_cell.angle_alpha   90.00
_cell.angle_beta   90.00
_cell.angle_gamma   90.00
#
_symmetry.space_group_name_H-M   'P 1'
#
loop_
_entity.id
_entity.type
_entity.pdbx_description
1 polymer ?
#
loop_
_entity_poly.entity_id
_entity_poly.type
_entity_poly.pdbx_seq_one_letter_code
_entity_poly.pdbx_strand_id
1 'polypeptide(L)' 'MRQRGEDLLTGDLLLPAGSVLRPLDAAVAGAGGHTHLPVRRRPHVVVIPTGDEIRPLGSPTVAGEVLDTNSLMLIAQA' A
#
# COMPACT_ATOMS: atom_id res chain seq x y z
N MET A 1 36.98 13.41 -14.20
CA MET A 1 37.17 13.00 -12.79
C MET A 1 35.82 13.12 -12.12
N ARG A 2 35.39 12.14 -11.31
CA ARG A 2 34.18 12.30 -10.48
C ARG A 2 34.55 12.91 -9.13
N GLN A 3 33.81 13.93 -8.69
CA GLN A 3 34.09 14.60 -7.41
C GLN A 3 33.34 13.92 -6.26
N ARG A 4 33.89 14.01 -5.04
CA ARG A 4 33.23 13.47 -3.85
C ARG A 4 31.97 14.32 -3.58
N GLY A 5 30.79 13.69 -3.58
CA GLY A 5 29.51 14.38 -3.40
C GLY A 5 28.92 15.00 -4.68
N GLU A 6 29.36 14.56 -5.86
CA GLU A 6 28.87 15.08 -7.16
C GLU A 6 27.37 14.79 -7.39
N ASP A 7 26.83 13.71 -6.82
CA ASP A 7 25.41 13.36 -6.92
C ASP A 7 24.59 13.74 -5.67
N LEU A 8 25.19 13.66 -4.47
CA LEU A 8 24.52 13.86 -3.18
C LEU A 8 25.49 14.38 -2.12
N LEU A 9 25.06 15.37 -1.34
CA LEU A 9 25.79 15.91 -0.21
C LEU A 9 25.27 15.36 1.12
N THR A 10 26.14 15.38 2.13
CA THR A 10 25.71 15.03 3.50
C THR A 10 24.68 16.03 3.99
N GLY A 11 23.53 15.53 4.44
CA GLY A 11 22.41 16.35 4.92
C GLY A 11 21.32 16.58 3.87
N ASP A 12 21.53 16.18 2.62
CA ASP A 12 20.48 16.24 1.60
C ASP A 12 19.32 15.31 1.95
N LEU A 13 18.11 15.78 1.71
CA LEU A 13 16.91 14.97 1.85
C LEU A 13 16.84 13.96 0.70
N LEU A 14 17.15 12.70 0.99
CA LEU A 14 17.08 11.62 0.00
C LEU A 14 15.63 11.25 -0.36
N LEU A 15 14.77 11.13 0.65
CA LEU A 15 13.39 10.69 0.50
C LEU A 15 12.46 11.52 1.41
N PRO A 16 11.39 12.13 0.88
CA PRO A 16 10.40 12.79 1.71
C PRO A 16 9.63 11.78 2.56
N ALA A 17 9.34 12.15 3.82
CA ALA A 17 8.53 11.32 4.68
C ALA A 17 7.10 11.19 4.13
N GLY A 18 6.57 9.97 4.10
CA GLY A 18 5.21 9.67 3.62
C GLY A 18 5.11 9.38 2.12
N SER A 19 6.22 9.44 1.38
CA SER A 19 6.26 8.95 0.01
C SER A 19 6.09 7.42 -0.04
N VAL A 20 5.42 6.93 -1.08
CA VAL A 20 5.37 5.50 -1.41
C VAL A 20 6.73 5.11 -1.97
N LEU A 21 7.36 4.08 -1.39
CA LEU A 21 8.66 3.60 -1.85
C LEU A 21 8.53 2.94 -3.24
N ARG A 22 9.23 3.51 -4.22
CA ARG A 22 9.42 2.96 -5.57
C ARG A 22 10.81 2.31 -5.69
N PRO A 23 11.08 1.51 -6.74
CA PRO A 23 12.39 0.89 -6.92
C PRO A 23 13.57 1.87 -6.90
N LEU A 24 13.42 3.05 -7.52
CA LEU A 24 14.45 4.09 -7.50
C LEU A 24 14.73 4.61 -6.09
N ASP A 25 13.69 4.75 -5.26
CA ASP A 25 13.80 5.26 -3.90
C ASP A 25 14.64 4.29 -3.03
N ALA A 26 14.49 2.97 -3.25
CA ALA A 26 15.32 1.95 -2.61
C ALA A 26 16.79 2.02 -3.04
N ALA A 27 17.05 2.27 -4.34
CA ALA A 27 18.41 2.44 -4.84
C ALA A 27 19.09 3.68 -4.25
N VAL A 28 18.37 4.81 -4.16
CA VAL A 28 18.86 6.05 -3.55
C VAL A 28 19.15 5.85 -2.05
N ALA A 29 18.24 5.20 -1.32
CA ALA A 29 18.46 4.88 0.09
C ALA A 29 19.70 3.99 0.30
N GLY A 30 19.87 2.96 -0.54
CA GLY A 30 21.04 2.09 -0.50
C GLY A 30 22.34 2.83 -0.82
N ALA A 31 22.35 3.71 -1.83
CA ALA A 31 23.49 4.56 -2.16
C ALA A 31 23.86 5.52 -1.01
N GLY A 32 22.86 5.99 -0.26
CA GLY A 32 23.04 6.77 0.97
C GLY A 32 23.48 5.95 2.20
N GLY A 33 23.67 4.64 2.07
CA GLY A 33 24.08 3.74 3.15
C GLY A 33 22.95 3.25 4.06
N HIS A 34 21.69 3.50 3.71
CA HIS A 34 20.53 3.07 4.48
C HIS A 34 20.01 1.71 4.00
N THR A 35 20.35 0.64 4.73
CA THR A 35 19.89 -0.73 4.45
C THR A 35 18.54 -1.06 5.10
N HIS A 36 18.08 -0.22 6.03
CA HIS A 36 16.80 -0.34 6.71
C HIS A 36 16.11 1.03 6.70
N LEU A 37 14.81 1.05 6.42
CA LEU A 37 14.01 2.27 6.39
C LEU A 37 12.83 2.14 7.37
N PRO A 38 12.59 3.13 8.24
CA PRO A 38 11.36 3.19 9.00
C PRO A 38 10.19 3.45 8.05
N VAL A 39 9.19 2.57 8.06
CA VAL A 39 7.98 2.69 7.26
C VAL A 39 6.75 2.71 8.15
N ARG A 40 5.66 3.29 7.65
CA ARG A 40 4.36 3.15 8.31
C ARG A 40 3.88 1.72 8.12
N ARG A 41 3.32 1.12 9.18
CA ARG A 41 2.68 -0.19 9.10
C ARG A 41 1.49 -0.11 8.12
N ARG A 42 1.29 -1.16 7.33
CA ARG A 42 0.10 -1.28 6.49
C ARG A 42 -1.16 -1.24 7.37
N PRO A 43 -2.17 -0.41 7.07
CA PRO A 43 -3.44 -0.43 7.78
C PRO A 43 -4.09 -1.82 7.71
N HIS A 44 -4.71 -2.24 8.81
CA HIS A 44 -5.53 -3.45 8.83
C HIS A 44 -7.00 -3.03 8.77
N VAL A 45 -7.72 -3.51 7.76
CA VAL A 45 -9.13 -3.14 7.50
C VAL A 45 -9.99 -4.40 7.52
N VAL A 46 -11.19 -4.30 8.10
CA VAL A 46 -12.23 -5.33 8.08
C VAL A 46 -13.44 -4.75 7.37
N VAL A 47 -14.02 -5.51 6.44
CA VAL A 47 -15.25 -5.14 5.73
C VAL A 47 -16.37 -6.05 6.22
N ILE A 48 -17.49 -5.45 6.62
CA ILE A 48 -18.66 -6.16 7.15
C ILE A 48 -19.87 -5.75 6.32
N PRO A 49 -20.44 -6.66 5.50
CA PRO A 49 -21.69 -6.37 4.79
C PRO A 49 -22.84 -6.24 5.79
N THR A 50 -23.75 -5.29 5.55
CA THR A 50 -24.95 -5.09 6.36
C THR A 50 -26.17 -5.10 5.46
N GLY A 51 -27.14 -5.95 5.78
CA GLY A 51 -28.37 -6.11 5.02
C GLY A 51 -28.83 -7.56 5.09
N ASP A 52 -30.09 -7.77 5.43
CA ASP A 52 -30.67 -9.12 5.55
C ASP A 52 -30.82 -9.81 4.18
N GLU A 53 -30.76 -9.02 3.10
CA GLU A 53 -30.75 -9.46 1.72
C GLU A 53 -29.38 -9.96 1.23
N ILE A 54 -28.29 -9.65 1.94
CA ILE A 54 -26.93 -9.91 1.45
C ILE A 54 -26.53 -11.37 1.69
N ARG A 55 -25.97 -12.02 0.66
CA ARG A 55 -25.50 -13.41 0.71
C ARG A 55 -24.02 -13.51 0.29
N PRO A 56 -23.25 -14.45 0.87
CA PRO A 56 -21.87 -14.68 0.45
C PRO A 56 -21.77 -15.06 -1.04
N LEU A 57 -20.68 -14.67 -1.70
CA LEU A 57 -20.40 -15.08 -3.08
C LEU A 57 -20.43 -16.60 -3.25
N GLY A 58 -21.07 -17.07 -4.31
CA GLY A 58 -21.26 -18.50 -4.59
C GLY A 58 -22.42 -19.17 -3.86
N SER A 59 -23.14 -18.43 -3.00
CA SER A 59 -24.38 -18.93 -2.39
C SER A 59 -25.51 -18.97 -3.42
N PRO A 60 -26.45 -19.93 -3.32
CA PRO A 60 -27.72 -19.83 -4.04
C PRO A 60 -28.50 -18.59 -3.54
N THR A 61 -29.27 -17.96 -4.43
CA THR A 61 -30.07 -16.77 -4.11
C THR A 61 -31.53 -16.98 -4.47
N VAL A 62 -32.44 -16.44 -3.67
CA VAL A 62 -33.87 -16.31 -4.01
C VAL A 62 -34.25 -14.88 -4.39
N ALA A 63 -35.48 -14.66 -4.83
CA ALA A 63 -35.97 -13.33 -5.18
C ALA A 63 -35.85 -12.37 -3.98
N GLY A 64 -35.19 -11.23 -4.21
CA GLY A 64 -34.96 -10.22 -3.18
C GLY A 64 -33.59 -10.32 -2.48
N GLU A 65 -32.81 -11.38 -2.71
CA GLU A 65 -31.44 -11.51 -2.19
C GLU A 65 -30.40 -11.05 -3.21
N VAL A 66 -29.25 -10.61 -2.72
CA VAL A 66 -28.11 -10.16 -3.54
C VAL A 66 -26.81 -10.75 -3.02
N LEU A 67 -25.85 -10.98 -3.92
CA LEU A 67 -24.51 -11.45 -3.56
C LEU A 67 -23.61 -10.30 -3.10
N ASP A 68 -22.76 -10.55 -2.12
CA ASP A 68 -21.80 -9.58 -1.58
C ASP A 68 -20.63 -9.31 -2.54
N THR A 69 -20.84 -8.42 -3.51
CA THR A 69 -19.79 -7.96 -4.44
C THR A 69 -19.04 -6.74 -3.92
N ASN A 70 -19.65 -5.93 -3.04
CA ASN A 70 -19.04 -4.73 -2.49
C ASN A 70 -17.87 -5.06 -1.57
N SER A 71 -17.99 -6.08 -0.71
CA SER A 71 -16.87 -6.50 0.13
C SER A 71 -15.68 -6.97 -0.70
N LEU A 72 -15.93 -7.73 -1.77
CA LEU A 72 -14.88 -8.16 -2.69
C LEU A 72 -14.18 -6.96 -3.35
N MET A 73 -14.95 -5.99 -3.85
CA MET A 73 -14.41 -4.77 -4.45
C MET A 73 -13.56 -3.99 -3.46
N LEU A 74 -14.04 -3.77 -2.23
CA LEU A 74 -13.34 -2.98 -1.21
C LEU A 74 -12.06 -3.66 -0.75
N ILE A 75 -12.06 -4.98 -0.58
CA ILE A 75 -10.86 -5.74 -0.20
C ILE A 75 -9.81 -5.69 -1.30
N ALA A 76 -10.21 -5.76 -2.58
CA ALA A 76 -9.28 -5.70 -3.71
C ALA A 76 -8.59 -4.33 -3.88
N GLN A 77 -9.18 -3.26 -3.32
CA GLN A 77 -8.63 -1.91 -3.35
C GLN A 77 -7.79 -1.55 -2.10
N ALA A 78 -7.73 -2.45 -1.11
CA ALA A 78 -7.07 -2.24 0.19
C ALA A 78 -5.60 -2.70 0.22
#